data_AF-A0A7C2WDH6-F1
#
_entry.id   AF-A0A7C2WDH6-F1
#
_cell.length_a   1.000
_cell.length_b   1.000
_cell.length_c   1.000
_cell.angle_alpha   90.00
_cell.angle_beta   90.00
_cell.angle_gamma   90.00
#
_symmetry.space_group_name_H-M   'P 1'
#
loop_
_entity.id
_entity.type
_entity.pdbx_description
1 polymer ?
#
loop_
_entity_poly.entity_id
_entity_poly.type
_entity_poly.pdbx_seq_one_letter_code
_entity_poly.pdbx_strand_id
1 'polypeptide(L)'
;MSREILIFLIVLAIFSGCITRECPECVCPPCPSNQSHEQLDRIKIIYLIPLNCDDCNLPMLQDIAYELEIKSELYITDAVKRPSALIMKDNRATLAVANSKLNIVTAICEFTGNERACSMRDSINSSNMENCLSKYNISKNSVIFFHTEWCSHCRKMVPWIEKLENETYEFVWIDANDDERMKIVRECLAQILDKRGYVPQFACPANSKLHIGEFRTIDEMRKFAEECRNYSI
;
A
#
# COMPACT_ATOMS: atom_id res chain seq x y z
N MET A 1 -7.03 -42.62 78.55
CA MET A 1 -6.02 -42.90 77.52
C MET A 1 -6.76 -42.92 76.19
N SER A 2 -6.58 -41.88 75.38
CA SER A 2 -7.64 -41.38 74.48
C SER A 2 -7.63 -42.02 73.09
N ARG A 3 -8.71 -42.75 72.80
CA ARG A 3 -9.43 -42.90 71.51
C ARG A 3 -8.63 -42.95 70.20
N GLU A 4 -8.31 -44.17 69.81
CA GLU A 4 -8.67 -44.83 68.54
C GLU A 4 -9.53 -44.08 67.47
N ILE A 5 -9.05 -44.18 66.20
CA ILE A 5 -9.74 -44.68 64.97
C ILE A 5 -9.67 -43.79 63.70
N LEU A 6 -9.07 -44.40 62.64
CA LEU A 6 -9.30 -44.25 61.16
C LEU A 6 -8.79 -42.95 60.48
N ILE A 7 -8.17 -42.89 59.29
CA ILE A 7 -8.12 -43.75 58.07
C ILE A 7 -6.84 -43.38 57.27
N PHE A 8 -6.40 -44.28 56.38
CA PHE A 8 -5.60 -44.08 55.14
C PHE A 8 -4.07 -44.25 55.22
N LEU A 9 -3.58 -45.48 54.97
CA LEU A 9 -2.91 -45.86 53.70
C LEU A 9 -2.27 -47.25 53.84
N ILE A 10 -2.92 -48.24 53.24
CA ILE A 10 -2.41 -49.57 52.85
C ILE A 10 -1.95 -49.35 51.38
N VAL A 11 -0.79 -49.76 50.85
CA VAL A 11 -0.34 -51.14 50.60
C VAL A 11 1.13 -51.14 50.15
N LEU A 12 1.92 -51.97 50.83
CA LEU A 12 3.14 -52.69 50.43
C LEU A 12 3.27 -52.95 48.90
N ALA A 13 4.40 -52.90 48.20
CA ALA A 13 5.79 -53.31 48.43
C ALA A 13 6.27 -54.05 47.14
N ILE A 14 7.56 -54.41 47.12
CA ILE A 14 8.14 -55.62 46.48
C ILE A 14 8.77 -55.48 45.07
N PHE A 15 10.10 -55.49 45.13
CA PHE A 15 11.09 -56.26 44.34
C PHE A 15 11.51 -55.89 42.91
N SER A 16 12.80 -56.21 42.76
CA SER A 16 13.50 -56.76 41.59
C SER A 16 14.12 -55.78 40.62
N GLY A 17 15.44 -55.75 40.72
CA GLY A 17 16.32 -55.36 39.65
C GLY A 17 16.20 -56.29 38.44
N CYS A 18 16.41 -55.67 37.30
CA CYS A 18 16.58 -56.19 35.95
C CYS A 18 16.94 -54.92 35.15
N ILE A 19 17.86 -54.83 34.19
CA ILE A 19 18.57 -55.76 33.32
C ILE A 19 19.66 -54.87 32.67
N THR A 20 20.80 -55.47 32.33
CA THR A 20 21.85 -54.91 31.46
C THR A 20 21.26 -54.11 30.30
N ARG A 21 21.62 -52.83 30.16
CA ARG A 21 21.44 -52.10 28.90
C ARG A 21 22.70 -51.35 28.55
N GLU A 22 23.24 -51.71 27.40
CA GLU A 22 24.23 -50.96 26.63
C GLU A 22 23.87 -49.47 26.65
N CYS A 23 24.89 -48.62 26.82
CA CYS A 23 24.71 -47.18 26.67
C CYS A 23 24.20 -46.91 25.24
N PRO A 24 23.03 -46.28 25.06
CA PRO A 24 22.64 -45.83 23.74
C PRO A 24 23.68 -44.81 23.27
N GLU A 25 24.20 -44.99 22.06
CA GLU A 25 25.03 -44.01 21.40
C GLU A 25 24.37 -42.62 21.52
N CYS A 26 25.14 -41.63 21.96
CA CYS A 26 24.69 -40.25 22.02
C CYS A 26 24.39 -39.76 20.60
N VAL A 27 23.16 -39.97 20.13
CA VAL A 27 22.67 -39.34 18.90
C VAL A 27 22.55 -37.85 19.20
N CYS A 28 23.40 -37.04 18.58
CA CYS A 28 23.25 -35.59 18.62
C CYS A 28 21.81 -35.24 18.21
N PRO A 29 21.10 -34.37 18.95
CA PRO A 29 19.78 -33.95 18.52
C PRO A 29 19.88 -33.40 17.09
N PRO A 30 18.93 -33.75 16.19
CA PRO A 30 18.95 -33.22 14.84
C PRO A 30 18.97 -31.69 14.94
N CYS A 31 19.90 -31.07 14.22
CA CYS A 31 19.95 -29.62 14.10
C CYS A 31 18.55 -29.13 13.76
N PRO A 32 18.06 -28.04 14.38
CA PRO A 32 16.75 -27.51 14.06
C PRO A 32 16.66 -27.30 12.55
N SER A 33 15.87 -28.15 11.91
CA SER A 33 15.69 -28.14 10.46
C SER A 33 14.96 -26.86 10.10
N ASN A 34 15.59 -26.04 9.27
CA ASN A 34 15.01 -24.85 8.66
C ASN A 34 14.21 -24.00 9.66
N GLN A 35 14.91 -23.13 10.39
CA GLN A 35 14.38 -21.79 10.42
C GLN A 35 14.40 -21.33 8.97
N SER A 36 13.22 -21.24 8.35
CA SER A 36 13.04 -20.40 7.19
C SER A 36 13.78 -19.11 7.51
N HIS A 37 14.88 -18.84 6.80
CA HIS A 37 15.37 -17.48 6.72
C HIS A 37 14.18 -16.69 6.21
N GLU A 38 13.45 -16.09 7.14
CA GLU A 38 12.52 -15.02 6.85
C GLU A 38 13.41 -13.98 6.19
N GLN A 39 13.40 -14.03 4.86
CA GLN A 39 14.17 -13.17 4.01
C GLN A 39 13.54 -11.81 4.30
N LEU A 40 14.12 -11.08 5.27
CA LEU A 40 13.69 -9.74 5.64
C LEU A 40 13.70 -8.97 4.32
N ASP A 41 12.53 -8.81 3.73
CA ASP A 41 12.33 -8.07 2.50
C ASP A 41 12.88 -6.68 2.80
N ARG A 42 14.08 -6.38 2.30
CA ARG A 42 14.79 -5.13 2.63
C ARG A 42 14.17 -4.01 1.83
N ILE A 43 12.97 -3.61 2.22
CA ILE A 43 12.34 -2.41 1.71
C ILE A 43 13.11 -1.23 2.31
N LYS A 44 13.53 -0.32 1.44
CA LYS A 44 14.12 0.96 1.83
C LYS A 44 13.34 2.08 1.17
N ILE A 45 13.06 3.13 1.93
CA ILE A 45 12.40 4.32 1.42
C ILE A 45 13.37 5.49 1.49
N ILE A 46 13.52 6.23 0.40
CA ILE A 46 14.24 7.50 0.38
C ILE A 46 13.23 8.58 0.01
N TYR A 47 12.93 9.45 0.98
CA TYR A 47 12.08 10.62 0.74
C TYR A 47 12.92 11.74 0.12
N LEU A 48 12.58 12.08 -1.13
CA LEU A 48 13.18 13.18 -1.88
C LEU A 48 12.35 14.45 -1.63
N ILE A 49 12.97 15.43 -0.98
CA ILE A 49 12.34 16.68 -0.55
C ILE A 49 12.85 17.83 -1.42
N PRO A 50 11.97 18.57 -2.13
CA PRO A 50 12.39 19.72 -2.93
C PRO A 50 13.00 20.82 -2.03
N LEU A 51 13.98 21.56 -2.55
CA LEU A 51 14.63 22.68 -1.84
C LEU A 51 13.63 23.69 -1.26
N ASN A 52 12.60 24.02 -2.03
CA ASN A 52 11.50 24.87 -1.61
C ASN A 52 10.24 24.02 -1.57
N CYS A 53 9.87 23.58 -0.37
CA CYS A 53 8.72 22.71 -0.19
C CYS A 53 7.61 23.40 0.60
N ASP A 54 6.55 23.81 -0.11
CA ASP A 54 5.40 24.49 0.49
C ASP A 54 4.35 23.51 1.06
N ASP A 55 4.46 22.21 0.76
CA ASP A 55 3.51 21.16 1.21
C ASP A 55 4.16 19.85 1.63
N CYS A 56 5.41 19.92 2.11
CA CYS A 56 6.04 18.76 2.74
C CYS A 56 5.42 18.52 4.11
N ASN A 57 4.81 17.35 4.29
CA ASN A 57 4.36 16.87 5.59
C ASN A 57 5.37 15.86 6.14
N LEU A 58 6.49 16.35 6.68
CA LEU A 58 7.55 15.50 7.24
C LEU A 58 7.06 14.56 8.35
N PRO A 59 6.18 15.00 9.29
CA PRO A 59 5.60 14.11 10.29
C PRO A 59 4.91 12.90 9.67
N MET A 60 4.06 13.11 8.65
CA MET A 60 3.39 12.02 7.94
C MET A 60 4.39 11.01 7.34
N LEU A 61 5.52 11.47 6.78
CA LEU A 61 6.52 10.56 6.20
C LEU A 61 7.21 9.72 7.28
N GLN A 62 7.51 10.32 8.43
CA GLN A 62 8.09 9.63 9.58
C GLN A 62 7.11 8.61 10.17
N ASP A 63 5.85 9.00 10.32
CA ASP A 63 4.78 8.14 10.82
C ASP A 63 4.59 6.91 9.94
N ILE A 64 4.60 7.06 8.61
CA ILE A 64 4.50 5.93 7.68
C ILE A 64 5.67 4.96 7.85
N ALA A 65 6.91 5.47 7.92
CA ALA A 65 8.09 4.63 8.06
C ALA A 65 8.08 3.88 9.41
N TYR A 66 7.68 4.56 10.49
CA TYR A 66 7.54 3.97 11.82
C TYR A 66 6.43 2.92 11.85
N GLU A 67 5.23 3.28 11.37
CA GLU A 67 4.08 2.39 11.30
C GLU A 67 4.34 1.19 10.39
N LEU A 68 5.20 1.26 9.39
CA LEU A 68 5.52 0.11 8.54
C LEU A 68 6.76 -0.66 8.99
N GLU A 69 7.46 -0.17 10.01
CA GLU A 69 8.75 -0.71 10.46
C GLU A 69 9.80 -0.78 9.32
N ILE A 70 9.73 0.19 8.39
CA ILE A 70 10.61 0.29 7.23
C ILE A 70 11.69 1.33 7.48
N LYS A 71 12.94 1.00 7.11
CA LYS A 71 14.03 1.96 7.13
C LYS A 71 13.78 3.06 6.10
N SER A 72 13.72 4.31 6.58
CA SER A 72 13.61 5.49 5.72
C SER A 72 14.80 6.44 5.88
N GLU A 73 15.11 7.15 4.81
CA GLU A 73 16.07 8.24 4.77
C GLU A 73 15.41 9.47 4.11
N LEU A 74 15.85 10.67 4.49
CA LEU A 74 15.37 11.92 3.91
C LEU A 74 16.53 12.59 3.18
N TYR A 75 16.28 13.00 1.93
CA TYR A 75 17.26 13.67 1.09
C TYR A 75 16.65 14.93 0.47
N ILE A 76 17.23 16.09 0.77
CA ILE A 76 16.83 17.36 0.17
C ILE A 76 17.52 17.48 -1.18
N THR A 77 16.77 17.76 -2.24
CA THR A 77 17.28 17.80 -3.62
C THR A 77 16.44 18.71 -4.51
N ASP A 78 17.02 19.23 -5.58
CA ASP A 78 16.32 19.94 -6.66
C ASP A 78 15.89 19.01 -7.81
N ALA A 79 16.28 17.73 -7.74
CA ALA A 79 15.96 16.71 -8.74
C ALA A 79 14.45 16.42 -8.84
N VAL A 80 13.70 16.68 -7.76
CA VAL A 80 12.24 16.58 -7.74
C VAL A 80 11.63 17.96 -7.53
N LYS A 81 10.51 18.23 -8.21
CA LYS A 81 9.73 19.47 -8.03
C LYS A 81 8.66 19.35 -6.95
N ARG A 82 8.36 18.12 -6.51
CA ARG A 82 7.34 17.76 -5.53
C ARG A 82 7.93 16.73 -4.57
N PRO A 83 7.49 16.68 -3.29
CA PRO A 83 7.92 15.64 -2.37
C PRO A 83 7.62 14.27 -2.99
N SER A 84 8.63 13.40 -3.03
CA SER A 84 8.55 12.07 -3.66
C SER A 84 9.17 11.01 -2.78
N ALA A 85 8.70 9.77 -2.88
CA ALA A 85 9.25 8.61 -2.19
C ALA A 85 9.85 7.66 -3.23
N LEU A 86 11.17 7.48 -3.18
CA LEU A 86 11.87 6.42 -3.90
C LEU A 86 11.79 5.16 -3.04
N ILE A 87 10.99 4.19 -3.48
CA ILE A 87 10.75 2.93 -2.78
C ILE A 87 11.59 1.86 -3.47
N MET A 88 12.47 1.22 -2.71
CA MET A 88 13.38 0.19 -3.20
C MET A 88 13.04 -1.13 -2.54
N LYS A 89 12.95 -2.20 -3.34
CA LYS A 89 12.84 -3.59 -2.88
C LYS A 89 13.76 -4.44 -3.74
N ASP A 90 14.73 -5.07 -3.11
CA ASP A 90 15.81 -5.82 -3.78
C ASP A 90 16.53 -4.95 -4.82
N ASN A 91 16.56 -5.37 -6.09
CA ASN A 91 17.19 -4.63 -7.20
C ASN A 91 16.18 -3.84 -8.04
N ARG A 92 14.97 -3.62 -7.53
CA ARG A 92 13.94 -2.83 -8.21
C ARG A 92 13.66 -1.57 -7.41
N ALA A 93 13.29 -0.51 -8.11
CA ALA A 93 12.82 0.72 -7.50
C ALA A 93 11.58 1.24 -8.22
N THR A 94 10.74 1.93 -7.47
CA THR A 94 9.65 2.76 -8.00
C THR A 94 9.69 4.14 -7.35
N LEU A 95 9.10 5.12 -8.02
CA LEU A 95 8.96 6.47 -7.51
C LEU A 95 7.47 6.77 -7.33
N ALA A 96 7.11 7.28 -6.16
CA ALA A 96 5.76 7.72 -5.85
C ALA A 96 5.75 9.17 -5.40
N VAL A 97 4.66 9.90 -5.65
CA VAL A 97 4.48 11.24 -5.07
C VAL A 97 4.15 11.10 -3.58
N ALA A 98 4.83 11.89 -2.76
CA ALA A 98 4.73 11.85 -1.30
C ALA A 98 3.89 13.01 -0.75
N ASN A 99 2.77 13.32 -1.40
CA ASN A 99 1.84 14.39 -1.04
C ASN A 99 0.73 13.94 -0.06
N SER A 100 0.51 12.63 0.10
CA SER A 100 -0.49 12.07 1.00
C SER A 100 -0.04 10.73 1.59
N LYS A 101 -0.64 10.34 2.73
CA LYS A 101 -0.40 9.03 3.34
C LYS A 101 -0.82 7.92 2.38
N LEU A 102 -2.00 8.07 1.75
CA LEU A 102 -2.57 7.11 0.82
C LEU A 102 -1.67 6.83 -0.39
N ASN A 103 -1.10 7.86 -1.02
CA ASN A 103 -0.25 7.67 -2.21
C ASN A 103 1.02 6.87 -1.89
N ILE A 104 1.64 7.14 -0.75
CA ILE A 104 2.85 6.44 -0.32
C ILE A 104 2.55 5.00 0.04
N VAL A 105 1.53 4.75 0.88
CA VAL A 105 1.21 3.38 1.33
C VAL A 105 0.69 2.52 0.17
N THR A 106 -0.05 3.11 -0.77
CA THR A 106 -0.51 2.44 -1.99
C THR A 106 0.69 2.02 -2.84
N ALA A 107 1.63 2.93 -3.08
CA ALA A 107 2.83 2.59 -3.85
C ALA A 107 3.68 1.52 -3.18
N ILE A 108 3.83 1.56 -1.84
CA ILE A 108 4.54 0.51 -1.09
C ILE A 108 3.79 -0.81 -1.24
N CYS A 109 2.49 -0.86 -0.97
CA CYS A 109 1.68 -2.07 -1.10
C CYS A 109 1.83 -2.71 -2.49
N GLU A 110 1.64 -1.93 -3.56
CA GLU A 110 1.60 -2.46 -4.92
C GLU A 110 2.97 -2.89 -5.44
N PHE A 111 4.00 -2.11 -5.13
CA PHE A 111 5.33 -2.39 -5.62
C PHE A 111 6.01 -3.51 -4.83
N THR A 112 5.78 -3.55 -3.53
CA THR A 112 6.50 -4.46 -2.61
C THR A 112 5.68 -5.67 -2.20
N GLY A 113 4.35 -5.63 -2.29
CA GLY A 113 3.46 -6.64 -1.72
C GLY A 113 3.42 -6.62 -0.18
N ASN A 114 3.87 -5.54 0.46
CA ASN A 114 3.89 -5.45 1.93
C ASN A 114 2.48 -5.44 2.52
N GLU A 115 2.13 -6.48 3.28
CA GLU A 115 0.79 -6.69 3.83
C GLU A 115 0.33 -5.52 4.71
N ARG A 116 1.22 -4.99 5.55
CA ARG A 116 0.89 -3.88 6.46
C ARG A 116 0.55 -2.60 5.68
N ALA A 117 1.31 -2.30 4.63
CA ALA A 117 1.02 -1.19 3.73
C ALA A 117 -0.32 -1.38 3.00
N CYS A 118 -0.64 -2.61 2.59
CA CYS A 118 -1.92 -2.92 1.97
C CYS A 118 -3.09 -2.76 2.94
N SER A 119 -2.98 -3.27 4.18
CA SER A 119 -4.00 -3.07 5.22
C SER A 119 -4.19 -1.59 5.57
N MET A 120 -3.10 -0.81 5.61
CA MET A 120 -3.16 0.64 5.83
C MET A 120 -3.86 1.35 4.67
N ARG A 121 -3.53 1.02 3.42
CA ARG A 121 -4.23 1.53 2.23
C ARG A 121 -5.72 1.26 2.35
N ASP A 122 -6.11 0.02 2.61
CA ASP A 122 -7.52 -0.38 2.64
C ASP A 122 -8.27 0.32 3.78
N SER A 123 -7.62 0.53 4.93
CA SER A 123 -8.20 1.29 6.06
C SER A 123 -8.41 2.77 5.72
N ILE A 124 -7.49 3.41 5.00
CA ILE A 124 -7.61 4.80 4.55
C ILE A 124 -8.69 4.93 3.45
N ASN A 125 -8.78 3.92 2.59
CA ASN A 125 -9.69 3.88 1.45
C ASN A 125 -11.15 3.57 1.85
N SER A 126 -11.36 2.99 3.03
CA SER A 126 -12.67 2.42 3.42
C SER A 126 -13.73 3.46 3.79
N SER A 127 -14.87 3.39 3.10
CA SER A 127 -16.17 4.06 3.29
C SER A 127 -16.28 5.56 2.97
N ASN A 128 -15.29 6.39 3.33
CA ASN A 128 -15.46 7.84 3.17
C ASN A 128 -15.43 8.29 1.70
N MET A 129 -14.58 7.68 0.87
CA MET A 129 -14.43 8.09 -0.53
C MET A 129 -15.62 7.64 -1.39
N GLU A 130 -16.08 6.40 -1.23
CA GLU A 130 -17.26 5.89 -1.94
C GLU A 130 -18.52 6.70 -1.61
N ASN A 131 -18.75 6.99 -0.31
CA ASN A 131 -19.86 7.84 0.12
C ASN A 131 -19.73 9.29 -0.35
N CYS A 132 -18.50 9.79 -0.56
CA CYS A 132 -18.28 11.12 -1.11
C CYS A 132 -18.60 11.16 -2.60
N LEU A 133 -18.08 10.20 -3.37
CA LEU A 133 -18.27 10.11 -4.83
C LEU A 133 -19.73 9.86 -5.21
N SER A 134 -20.46 9.08 -4.43
CA SER A 134 -21.89 8.81 -4.68
C SER A 134 -22.74 10.08 -4.64
N LYS A 135 -22.37 11.11 -3.85
CA LYS A 135 -23.04 12.43 -3.86
C LYS A 135 -22.98 13.12 -5.22
N TYR A 136 -21.98 12.77 -6.03
CA TYR A 136 -21.73 13.31 -7.35
C TYR A 136 -22.12 12.32 -8.47
N ASN A 137 -22.78 11.21 -8.14
CA ASN A 137 -23.11 10.12 -9.06
C ASN A 137 -21.89 9.53 -9.79
N ILE A 138 -20.74 9.47 -9.11
CA ILE A 138 -19.50 8.89 -9.64
C ILE A 138 -19.32 7.49 -9.05
N SER A 139 -19.12 6.49 -9.92
CA SER A 139 -18.73 5.16 -9.49
C SER A 139 -17.27 5.15 -9.00
N LYS A 140 -16.98 4.43 -7.92
CA LYS A 140 -15.60 4.26 -7.44
C LYS A 140 -14.71 3.51 -8.44
N ASN A 141 -15.32 2.73 -9.33
CA ASN A 141 -14.64 1.93 -10.35
C ASN A 141 -14.33 2.71 -11.64
N SER A 142 -14.68 4.01 -11.68
CA SER A 142 -14.37 4.90 -12.80
C SER A 142 -12.97 5.46 -12.69
N VAL A 143 -12.33 5.73 -13.82
CA VAL A 143 -11.04 6.41 -13.87
C VAL A 143 -11.25 7.91 -13.88
N ILE A 144 -10.71 8.62 -12.90
CA ILE A 144 -10.72 10.08 -12.88
C ILE A 144 -9.61 10.59 -13.79
N PHE A 145 -9.97 11.34 -14.83
CA PHE A 145 -9.04 12.06 -15.69
C PHE A 145 -8.97 13.53 -15.28
N PHE A 146 -7.89 13.89 -14.58
CA PHE A 146 -7.64 15.25 -14.13
C PHE A 146 -6.75 15.98 -15.14
N HIS A 147 -7.28 17.05 -15.75
CA HIS A 147 -6.68 17.70 -16.90
C HIS A 147 -6.86 19.22 -16.91
N THR A 148 -6.34 19.86 -17.96
CA THR A 148 -6.72 21.23 -18.36
C THR A 148 -6.86 21.30 -19.88
N GLU A 149 -7.71 22.18 -20.40
CA GLU A 149 -7.93 22.32 -21.86
C GLU A 149 -6.66 22.68 -22.66
N TRP A 150 -5.77 23.49 -22.08
CA TRP A 150 -4.57 24.00 -22.76
C TRP A 150 -3.41 23.01 -22.79
N CYS A 151 -3.52 21.90 -22.05
CA CYS A 151 -2.47 20.90 -21.87
C CYS A 151 -2.31 20.01 -23.11
N SER A 152 -1.18 20.16 -23.82
CA SER A 152 -0.77 19.32 -24.97
C SER A 152 -0.78 17.82 -24.65
N HIS A 153 -0.21 17.44 -23.50
CA HIS A 153 -0.15 16.04 -23.06
C HIS A 153 -1.54 15.45 -22.80
N CYS A 154 -2.47 16.27 -22.30
CA CYS A 154 -3.84 15.88 -22.04
C CYS A 154 -4.60 15.63 -23.35
N ARG A 155 -4.44 16.52 -24.35
CA ARG A 155 -5.05 16.34 -25.69
C ARG A 155 -4.63 15.05 -26.39
N LYS A 156 -3.40 14.56 -26.17
CA LYS A 156 -2.97 13.26 -26.74
C LYS A 156 -3.71 12.07 -26.13
N MET A 157 -4.19 12.18 -24.90
CA MET A 157 -4.90 11.10 -24.20
C MET A 157 -6.37 11.03 -24.60
N VAL A 158 -6.98 12.15 -25.02
CA VAL A 158 -8.40 12.24 -25.38
C VAL A 158 -8.86 11.13 -26.34
N PRO A 159 -8.19 10.88 -27.49
CA PRO A 159 -8.65 9.83 -28.42
C PRO A 159 -8.59 8.42 -27.83
N TRP A 160 -7.71 8.18 -26.85
CA TRP A 160 -7.62 6.89 -26.17
C TRP A 160 -8.70 6.73 -25.11
N ILE A 161 -8.98 7.80 -24.35
CA ILE A 161 -10.08 7.83 -23.38
C ILE A 161 -11.41 7.58 -24.10
N GLU A 162 -11.72 8.33 -25.16
CA GLU A 162 -12.94 8.17 -25.94
C GLU A 162 -13.07 6.75 -26.53
N LYS A 163 -11.95 6.16 -26.97
CA LYS A 163 -11.94 4.77 -27.46
C LYS A 163 -12.28 3.77 -26.35
N LEU A 164 -11.73 3.94 -25.15
CA LEU A 164 -11.99 3.05 -24.01
C LEU A 164 -13.39 3.25 -23.42
N GLU A 165 -13.92 4.48 -23.46
CA GLU A 165 -15.32 4.78 -23.11
C GLU A 165 -16.31 4.09 -24.05
N ASN A 166 -16.01 4.04 -25.35
CA ASN A 166 -16.81 3.30 -26.33
C ASN A 166 -16.71 1.77 -26.18
N GLU A 167 -15.69 1.27 -25.47
CA GLU A 167 -15.61 -0.14 -25.10
C GLU A 167 -16.53 -0.39 -23.90
N THR A 168 -16.03 -0.19 -22.67
CA THR A 168 -16.77 -0.48 -21.42
C THR A 168 -16.22 0.27 -20.20
N TYR A 169 -15.27 1.18 -20.37
CA TYR A 169 -14.58 1.85 -19.26
C TYR A 169 -15.20 3.22 -18.98
N GLU A 170 -15.41 3.54 -17.70
CA GLU A 170 -15.97 4.84 -17.32
C GLU A 170 -14.84 5.81 -16.96
N PHE A 171 -14.79 6.97 -17.61
CA PHE A 171 -13.88 8.05 -17.24
C PHE A 171 -14.65 9.27 -16.74
N VAL A 172 -14.14 9.89 -15.68
CA VAL A 172 -14.69 11.13 -15.11
C VAL A 172 -13.71 12.25 -15.39
N TRP A 173 -14.13 13.18 -16.23
CA TRP A 173 -13.34 14.33 -16.65
C TRP A 173 -13.44 15.44 -15.60
N ILE A 174 -12.29 15.90 -15.11
CA ILE A 174 -12.19 17.02 -14.17
C ILE A 174 -11.15 18.01 -14.71
N ASP A 175 -11.62 19.17 -15.15
CA ASP A 175 -10.73 20.28 -15.50
C ASP A 175 -10.30 21.03 -14.23
N ALA A 176 -8.99 21.28 -14.09
CA ALA A 176 -8.44 22.01 -12.96
C ALA A 176 -8.90 23.49 -12.90
N ASN A 177 -9.40 24.05 -14.00
CA ASN A 177 -9.96 25.41 -14.08
C ASN A 177 -11.48 25.46 -13.83
N ASP A 178 -12.14 24.31 -13.67
CA ASP A 178 -13.56 24.24 -13.30
C ASP A 178 -13.70 24.16 -11.77
N ASP A 179 -14.03 25.30 -11.16
CA ASP A 179 -14.15 25.42 -9.70
C ASP A 179 -15.22 24.49 -9.09
N GLU A 180 -16.28 24.17 -9.84
CA GLU A 180 -17.34 23.28 -9.39
C GLU A 180 -16.88 21.83 -9.41
N ARG A 181 -16.29 21.37 -10.51
CA ARG A 181 -15.72 20.02 -10.62
C ARG A 181 -14.56 19.82 -9.64
N MET A 182 -13.80 20.87 -9.36
CA MET A 182 -12.73 20.84 -8.36
C MET A 182 -13.23 20.59 -6.93
N LYS A 183 -14.54 20.74 -6.63
CA LYS A 183 -15.10 20.33 -5.34
C LYS A 183 -14.95 18.82 -5.12
N ILE A 184 -15.12 18.01 -6.17
CA ILE A 184 -14.95 16.56 -6.12
C ILE A 184 -13.50 16.21 -5.73
N VAL A 185 -12.53 16.92 -6.31
CA VAL A 185 -11.11 16.73 -5.97
C VAL A 185 -10.84 17.11 -4.53
N ARG A 186 -11.34 18.25 -4.07
CA ARG A 186 -11.10 18.75 -2.71
C ARG A 186 -11.77 17.88 -1.64
N GLU A 187 -12.98 17.42 -1.89
CA GLU A 187 -13.80 16.71 -0.90
C GLU A 187 -13.52 15.20 -0.91
N CYS A 188 -13.37 14.60 -2.09
CA CYS A 188 -13.32 13.14 -2.23
C CYS A 188 -11.91 12.63 -2.57
N LEU A 189 -11.20 13.30 -3.49
CA LEU A 189 -9.99 12.75 -4.11
C LEU A 189 -8.68 13.39 -3.63
N ALA A 190 -8.73 14.24 -2.60
CA ALA A 190 -7.56 15.00 -2.13
C ALA A 190 -6.42 14.11 -1.61
N GLN A 191 -6.73 12.86 -1.25
CA GLN A 191 -5.74 11.88 -0.84
C GLN A 191 -5.08 11.15 -2.01
N ILE A 192 -5.68 11.16 -3.21
CA ILE A 192 -5.12 10.50 -4.39
C ILE A 192 -4.48 11.53 -5.32
N LEU A 193 -5.25 12.53 -5.77
CA LEU A 193 -4.80 13.49 -6.77
C LEU A 193 -3.86 14.54 -6.18
N ASP A 194 -2.81 14.88 -6.92
CA ASP A 194 -1.98 16.04 -6.60
C ASP A 194 -2.53 17.28 -7.33
N LYS A 195 -3.41 18.04 -6.66
CA LYS A 195 -4.01 19.28 -7.22
C LYS A 195 -3.00 20.37 -7.60
N ARG A 196 -1.76 20.29 -7.10
CA ARG A 196 -0.65 21.22 -7.43
C ARG A 196 0.37 20.56 -8.38
N GLY A 197 0.14 19.30 -8.72
CA GLY A 197 1.01 18.49 -9.57
C GLY A 197 0.79 18.77 -11.04
N TYR A 198 1.50 18.01 -11.87
CA TYR A 198 1.37 18.07 -13.31
C TYR A 198 0.07 17.43 -13.79
N VAL A 199 -0.44 17.90 -14.92
CA VAL A 199 -1.52 17.26 -15.67
C VAL A 199 -0.96 16.66 -16.97
N PRO A 200 -1.53 15.57 -17.51
CA PRO A 200 -2.70 14.86 -16.99
C PRO A 200 -2.39 13.97 -15.78
N GLN A 201 -3.39 13.70 -14.94
CA GLN A 201 -3.35 12.63 -13.94
C GLN A 201 -4.54 11.70 -14.13
N PHE A 202 -4.31 10.42 -13.87
CA PHE A 202 -5.34 9.39 -13.88
C PHE A 202 -5.39 8.76 -12.50
N ALA A 203 -6.52 8.87 -11.83
CA ALA A 203 -6.72 8.31 -10.51
C ALA A 203 -7.82 7.25 -10.54
N CYS A 204 -7.61 6.15 -9.83
CA CYS A 204 -8.65 5.16 -9.60
C CYS A 204 -9.12 5.24 -8.14
N PRO A 205 -10.36 5.66 -7.87
CA PRO A 205 -10.86 5.71 -6.51
C PRO A 205 -10.96 4.32 -5.84
N ALA A 206 -11.28 3.27 -6.59
CA ALA A 206 -11.47 1.94 -6.04
C ALA A 206 -10.20 1.39 -5.36
N ASN A 207 -9.04 1.54 -6.01
CA ASN A 207 -7.76 1.00 -5.52
C ASN A 207 -6.75 2.08 -5.11
N SER A 208 -7.13 3.35 -5.19
CA SER A 208 -6.29 4.51 -4.87
C SER A 208 -5.04 4.70 -5.75
N LYS A 209 -4.95 4.00 -6.89
CA LYS A 209 -3.83 4.18 -7.83
C LYS A 209 -3.85 5.56 -8.45
N LEU A 210 -2.66 6.10 -8.65
CA LEU A 210 -2.41 7.35 -9.37
C LEU A 210 -1.37 7.12 -10.47
N HIS A 211 -1.70 7.53 -11.69
CA HIS A 211 -0.76 7.66 -12.80
C HIS A 211 -0.62 9.14 -13.16
N ILE A 212 0.61 9.64 -13.22
CA ILE A 212 0.90 11.04 -13.57
C ILE A 212 1.58 11.08 -14.94
N GLY A 213 1.04 11.90 -15.83
CA GLY A 213 1.57 12.10 -17.18
C GLY A 213 0.82 11.32 -18.24
N GLU A 214 1.37 11.37 -19.46
CA GLU A 214 0.84 10.65 -20.61
C GLU A 214 1.19 9.16 -20.53
N PHE A 215 0.22 8.31 -20.85
CA PHE A 215 0.50 6.90 -21.11
C PHE A 215 1.30 6.76 -22.41
N ARG A 216 2.17 5.75 -22.49
CA ARG A 216 3.00 5.54 -23.70
C ARG A 216 2.24 4.78 -24.77
N THR A 217 1.30 3.93 -24.35
CA THR A 217 0.45 3.14 -25.24
C THR A 217 -0.99 3.08 -24.71
N ILE A 218 -1.95 2.85 -25.61
CA ILE A 218 -3.34 2.63 -25.21
C ILE A 218 -3.51 1.37 -24.35
N ASP A 219 -2.66 0.36 -24.52
CA ASP A 219 -2.73 -0.89 -23.75
C ASP A 219 -2.34 -0.66 -22.28
N GLU A 220 -1.38 0.23 -22.02
CA GLU A 220 -1.07 0.67 -20.65
C GLU A 220 -2.27 1.39 -19.99
N MET A 221 -2.93 2.29 -20.73
CA MET A 221 -4.13 2.98 -20.24
C MET A 221 -5.29 2.01 -20.00
N ARG A 222 -5.50 1.06 -20.93
CA ARG A 222 -6.53 0.02 -20.78
C ARG A 222 -6.28 -0.82 -19.55
N LYS A 223 -5.03 -1.27 -19.34
CA LYS A 223 -4.66 -2.05 -18.16
C LYS A 223 -4.96 -1.27 -16.87
N PHE A 224 -4.64 0.01 -16.82
CA PHE A 224 -4.98 0.86 -15.67
C PHE A 224 -6.50 0.92 -15.43
N ALA A 225 -7.29 1.10 -16.49
CA ALA A 225 -8.75 1.14 -16.41
C ALA A 225 -9.35 -0.23 -16.01
N GLU A 226 -8.81 -1.35 -16.50
CA GLU A 226 -9.19 -2.71 -16.12
C GLU A 226 -8.94 -2.99 -14.64
N GLU A 227 -7.74 -2.63 -14.16
CA GLU A 227 -7.37 -2.76 -12.75
C GLU A 227 -8.26 -1.91 -11.84
N CYS A 228 -8.73 -0.75 -12.33
CA CYS A 228 -9.67 0.08 -11.61
C CYS A 228 -11.07 -0.55 -11.56
N ARG A 229 -11.56 -0.99 -12.71
CA ARG A 229 -12.91 -1.56 -12.84
C ARG A 229 -13.09 -2.85 -12.06
N ASN A 230 -12.10 -3.74 -12.14
CA ASN A 230 -12.18 -5.08 -11.58
C ASN A 230 -11.79 -5.14 -10.09
N TYR A 231 -11.48 -4.00 -9.48
CA TYR A 231 -11.14 -3.94 -8.07
C TYR A 231 -12.37 -4.27 -7.23
N SER A 232 -12.42 -5.51 -6.76
CA SER A 232 -13.49 -6.03 -5.91
C SER A 232 -12.97 -6.05 -4.47
N ILE A 233 -13.75 -5.45 -3.56
CA ILE A 233 -13.55 -5.56 -2.10
C ILE A 233 -14.09 -6.90 -1.64
#